data_AF-R9PP94-F1
#
_entry.id   AF-R9PP94-F1
#
_cell.length_a   1.000
_cell.length_b   1.000
_cell.length_c   1.000
_cell.angle_alpha   90.00
_cell.angle_beta   90.00
_cell.angle_gamma   90.00
#
_symmetry.space_group_name_H-M   'P 1'
#
loop_
_entity.id
_entity.type
_entity.pdbx_description
1 polymer ?
#
loop_
_entity_poly.entity_id
_entity_poly.type
_entity_poly.pdbx_seq_one_letter_code
_entity_poly.pdbx_strand_id
1 'polypeptide(L)'
;MKQVDQLLAQGLNKQQVYEHAEQQQWNLRKVTKALASIPEPGTLQQYSKQKAFLLAVLQFMVLSKLVFGLMAAEQVSAQLLMALLMPALVPLLIIFMIYKNAANGYLLLMVFSGYSIYQSLPYIFQLEGLINVALSAMFAGFTYYLKKRLFPFQNLFHTAITGRGHYIYQQVEKSDNADN
;
A
#
# COMPACT_ATOMS: atom_id res chain seq x y z
N MET A 1 14.66 5.91 6.82
CA MET A 1 15.67 6.73 7.53
C MET A 1 16.61 5.69 8.10
N LYS A 2 17.84 5.52 7.60
CA LYS A 2 18.66 4.33 7.93
C LYS A 2 18.78 4.08 9.45
N GLN A 3 18.79 5.16 10.24
CA GLN A 3 18.85 5.12 11.70
C GLN A 3 17.57 4.58 12.37
N VAL A 4 16.38 4.92 11.86
CA VAL A 4 15.09 4.37 12.35
C VAL A 4 15.02 2.87 12.06
N ASP A 5 15.44 2.46 10.86
CA ASP A 5 15.45 1.06 10.44
C ASP A 5 16.45 0.23 11.28
N GLN A 6 17.60 0.81 11.65
CA GLN A 6 18.60 0.21 12.53
C GLN A 6 18.08 0.01 13.96
N LEU A 7 17.41 1.03 14.54
CA LEU A 7 16.86 0.93 15.89
C LEU A 7 15.74 -0.12 15.97
N LEU A 8 14.88 -0.21 14.95
CA LEU A 8 13.88 -1.28 14.86
C LEU A 8 14.53 -2.66 14.69
N ALA A 9 15.62 -2.76 13.92
CA ALA A 9 16.36 -4.02 13.76
C ALA A 9 17.07 -4.47 15.04
N GLN A 10 17.39 -3.55 15.95
CA GLN A 10 17.90 -3.83 17.29
C GLN A 10 16.79 -4.32 18.26
N GLY A 11 15.56 -4.45 17.79
CA GLY A 11 14.43 -4.95 18.58
C GLY A 11 13.70 -3.87 19.38
N LEU A 12 14.06 -2.58 19.22
CA LEU A 12 13.30 -1.51 19.85
C LEU A 12 11.90 -1.40 19.24
N ASN A 13 10.89 -1.19 20.09
CA ASN A 13 9.53 -0.93 19.64
C ASN A 13 9.42 0.52 19.10
N LYS A 14 8.41 0.79 18.26
CA LYS A 14 8.22 2.10 17.61
C LYS A 14 8.14 3.26 18.59
N GLN A 15 7.57 3.03 19.78
CA GLN A 15 7.51 4.03 20.86
C GLN A 15 8.91 4.35 21.41
N GLN A 16 9.73 3.32 21.67
CA GLN A 16 11.11 3.51 22.13
C GLN A 16 11.97 4.22 21.08
N VAL A 17 11.76 3.94 19.79
CA VAL A 17 12.44 4.65 18.68
C VAL A 17 12.01 6.11 18.63
N TYR A 18 10.74 6.41 18.93
CA TYR A 18 10.24 7.77 19.01
C TYR A 18 10.86 8.55 20.19
N GLU A 19 10.90 7.95 21.38
CA GLU A 19 11.53 8.54 22.57
C GLU A 19 13.04 8.77 22.37
N HIS A 20 13.73 7.82 21.74
CA HIS A 20 15.14 7.97 21.40
C HIS A 20 15.36 9.12 20.41
N ALA A 21 14.47 9.28 19.42
CA ALA A 21 14.53 10.38 18.48
C ALA A 21 14.22 11.74 19.13
N GLU A 22 13.37 11.78 20.15
CA GLU A 22 13.08 12.99 20.93
C GLU A 22 14.29 13.42 21.78
N GLN A 23 14.93 12.47 22.47
CA GLN A 23 16.15 12.70 23.25
C GLN A 23 17.32 13.18 22.38
N GLN A 24 17.44 12.65 21.16
CA GLN A 24 18.48 13.01 20.20
C GLN A 24 18.15 14.27 19.36
N GLN A 25 17.04 14.97 19.67
CA GLN A 25 16.57 16.16 18.95
C GLN A 25 16.42 15.97 17.43
N TRP A 26 16.04 14.76 17.00
CA TRP A 26 15.79 14.49 15.59
C TRP A 26 14.51 15.18 15.12
N ASN A 27 14.35 15.31 13.80
CA ASN A 27 13.12 15.82 13.22
C ASN A 27 11.97 14.80 13.43
N LEU A 28 11.18 14.98 14.49
CA LEU A 28 10.07 14.12 14.89
C LEU A 28 9.03 13.92 13.78
N ARG A 29 8.86 14.89 12.88
CA ARG A 29 7.97 14.77 11.72
C ARG A 29 8.42 13.67 10.76
N LYS A 30 9.71 13.67 10.44
CA LYS A 30 10.31 12.69 9.54
C LYS A 30 10.35 11.31 10.19
N VAL A 31 10.68 11.25 11.49
CA VAL A 31 10.72 9.99 12.25
C VAL A 31 9.34 9.35 12.34
N THR A 32 8.31 10.12 12.72
CA THR A 32 6.94 9.59 12.82
C THR A 32 6.41 9.15 11.46
N LYS A 33 6.70 9.90 10.40
CA LYS A 33 6.35 9.49 9.04
C LYS A 33 7.01 8.16 8.66
N ALA A 34 8.28 7.96 9.03
CA ALA A 34 9.00 6.71 8.80
C ALA A 34 8.41 5.55 9.62
N LEU A 35 8.19 5.74 10.93
CA LEU A 35 7.61 4.73 11.81
C LEU A 35 6.19 4.32 11.40
N ALA A 36 5.37 5.29 10.99
CA ALA A 36 4.03 5.03 10.49
C ALA A 36 4.01 4.26 9.16
N SER A 37 5.10 4.33 8.37
CA SER A 37 5.23 3.61 7.10
C SER A 37 5.68 2.16 7.25
N ILE A 38 6.03 1.75 8.47
CA ILE A 38 6.45 0.39 8.78
C ILE A 38 5.25 -0.32 9.43
N PRO A 39 4.72 -1.39 8.84
CA PRO A 39 3.61 -2.12 9.44
C PRO A 39 4.08 -2.92 10.65
N GLU A 40 3.19 -3.18 11.61
CA GLU A 40 3.55 -3.95 12.80
C GLU A 40 3.62 -5.46 12.49
N PRO A 41 4.57 -6.20 13.08
CA PRO A 41 4.70 -7.65 12.85
C PRO A 41 3.40 -8.41 13.11
N GLY A 42 2.68 -8.07 14.19
CA GLY A 42 1.39 -8.70 14.52
C GLY A 42 0.33 -8.47 13.45
N THR A 43 0.20 -7.24 12.94
CA THR A 43 -0.74 -6.93 11.86
C THR A 43 -0.37 -7.61 10.54
N LEU A 44 0.94 -7.72 10.23
CA LEU A 44 1.41 -8.43 9.05
C LEU A 44 1.06 -9.93 9.10
N GLN A 45 1.23 -10.56 10.26
CA GLN A 45 0.92 -11.98 10.44
C GLN A 45 -0.59 -12.22 10.33
N GLN A 46 -1.40 -11.39 10.98
CA GLN A 46 -2.87 -11.48 10.97
C GLN A 46 -3.45 -11.34 9.56
N TYR A 47 -2.93 -10.42 8.75
CA TYR A 47 -3.43 -10.13 7.40
C TYR A 47 -2.60 -10.76 6.27
N SER A 48 -1.69 -11.69 6.61
CA SER A 48 -0.77 -12.34 5.67
C SER A 48 -1.50 -13.06 4.53
N LYS A 49 -2.58 -13.78 4.85
CA LYS A 49 -3.39 -14.52 3.87
C LYS A 49 -4.07 -13.58 2.88
N GLN A 50 -4.67 -12.50 3.36
CA GLN A 50 -5.38 -11.52 2.53
C GLN A 50 -4.40 -10.74 1.64
N LYS A 51 -3.22 -10.40 2.17
CA LYS A 51 -2.13 -9.83 1.38
C LYS A 51 -1.65 -10.80 0.30
N ALA A 52 -1.43 -12.06 0.65
CA ALA A 52 -0.99 -13.09 -0.30
C ALA A 52 -2.02 -13.29 -1.41
N PHE A 53 -3.31 -13.30 -1.06
CA PHE A 53 -4.41 -13.35 -2.03
C PHE A 53 -4.37 -12.15 -2.98
N LEU A 54 -4.25 -10.91 -2.47
CA LEU A 54 -4.13 -9.72 -3.30
C LEU A 54 -2.96 -9.84 -4.29
N LEU A 55 -1.80 -10.28 -3.81
CA LEU A 55 -0.62 -10.49 -4.65
C LEU A 55 -0.84 -11.56 -5.71
N ALA A 56 -1.48 -12.67 -5.37
CA ALA A 56 -1.78 -13.76 -6.30
C ALA A 56 -2.71 -13.27 -7.44
N VAL A 57 -3.75 -12.50 -7.12
CA VAL A 57 -4.64 -11.96 -8.16
C VAL A 57 -3.90 -10.96 -9.05
N LEU A 58 -3.08 -10.07 -8.48
CA LEU A 58 -2.26 -9.14 -9.28
C LEU A 58 -1.26 -9.88 -10.19
N GLN A 59 -0.61 -10.92 -9.68
CA GLN A 59 0.30 -11.76 -10.45
C GLN A 59 -0.43 -12.46 -11.59
N PHE A 60 -1.61 -13.01 -11.31
CA PHE A 60 -2.46 -13.63 -12.34
C PHE A 60 -2.86 -12.63 -13.43
N MET A 61 -3.21 -11.39 -13.06
CA MET A 61 -3.50 -10.31 -14.02
C MET A 61 -2.30 -9.97 -14.90
N VAL A 62 -1.08 -9.97 -14.37
CA VAL A 62 0.13 -9.73 -15.16
C VAL A 62 0.42 -10.92 -16.07
N LEU A 63 0.39 -12.14 -15.53
CA LEU A 63 0.69 -13.37 -16.27
C LEU A 63 -0.28 -13.58 -17.42
N SER A 64 -1.58 -13.36 -17.21
CA SER A 64 -2.57 -13.45 -18.28
C SER A 64 -2.25 -12.48 -19.43
N LYS A 65 -1.93 -11.20 -19.13
CA LYS A 65 -1.51 -10.23 -20.15
C LYS A 65 -0.24 -10.63 -20.89
N LEU A 66 0.74 -11.20 -20.19
CA LEU A 66 1.97 -11.69 -20.82
C LEU A 66 1.70 -12.86 -21.76
N VAL A 67 0.88 -13.83 -21.34
CA VAL A 67 0.50 -14.98 -22.18
C VAL A 67 -0.23 -14.51 -23.44
N PHE A 68 -1.22 -13.63 -23.30
CA PHE A 68 -1.90 -13.04 -24.46
C PHE A 68 -0.95 -12.25 -25.35
N GLY A 69 -0.03 -11.47 -24.77
CA GLY A 69 0.97 -10.72 -25.51
C GLY A 69 1.94 -11.61 -26.30
N LEU A 70 2.33 -12.76 -25.73
CA LEU A 70 3.17 -13.75 -26.41
C LEU A 70 2.41 -14.46 -27.54
N MET A 71 1.14 -14.82 -27.33
CA MET A 71 0.31 -15.42 -28.39
C MET A 71 0.08 -14.45 -29.56
N ALA A 72 -0.06 -13.16 -29.26
CA ALA A 72 -0.20 -12.13 -30.29
C ALA A 72 1.14 -11.81 -30.97
N ALA A 73 2.29 -12.15 -30.38
CA ALA A 73 3.61 -11.70 -30.82
C ALA A 73 3.96 -12.04 -32.27
N GLU A 74 3.48 -13.18 -32.76
CA GLU A 74 3.68 -13.62 -34.15
C GLU A 74 2.80 -12.86 -35.15
N GLN A 75 1.76 -12.17 -34.67
CA GLN A 75 0.73 -11.53 -35.49
C GLN A 75 0.81 -10.00 -35.48
N VAL A 76 1.61 -9.40 -34.60
CA VAL A 76 1.76 -7.94 -34.48
C VAL A 76 3.20 -7.48 -34.64
N SER A 77 3.35 -6.24 -35.12
CA SER A 77 4.66 -5.59 -35.22
C SER A 77 5.31 -5.43 -33.85
N ALA A 78 6.65 -5.41 -33.81
CA ALA A 78 7.42 -5.25 -32.57
C ALA A 78 7.03 -3.98 -31.79
N GLN A 79 6.61 -2.91 -32.48
CA GLN A 79 6.18 -1.65 -31.87
C GLN A 79 4.83 -1.80 -31.15
N LEU A 80 3.91 -2.59 -31.71
CA LEU A 80 2.62 -2.91 -31.09
C LEU A 80 2.78 -3.88 -29.92
N LEU A 81 3.70 -4.84 -30.04
CA LEU A 81 4.08 -5.73 -28.94
C LEU A 81 4.62 -4.95 -27.73
N MET A 82 5.52 -3.99 -27.98
CA MET A 82 6.04 -3.12 -26.91
C MET A 82 4.94 -2.27 -26.28
N ALA A 83 4.00 -1.74 -27.09
CA ALA A 83 2.85 -1.01 -26.57
C ALA A 83 1.92 -1.89 -25.71
N LEU A 84 1.84 -3.20 -25.99
CA LEU A 84 1.05 -4.16 -25.21
C LEU A 84 1.71 -4.54 -23.88
N LEU A 85 3.05 -4.62 -23.86
CA LEU A 85 3.84 -5.05 -22.70
C LEU A 85 4.13 -3.91 -21.71
N MET A 86 4.31 -2.68 -22.19
CA MET A 86 4.61 -1.51 -21.34
C MET A 86 3.58 -1.29 -20.20
N PRO A 87 2.25 -1.42 -20.44
CA PRO A 87 1.25 -1.33 -19.38
C PRO A 87 1.36 -2.40 -18.28
N ALA A 88 2.09 -3.50 -18.51
CA ALA A 88 2.31 -4.55 -17.50
C ALA A 88 3.38 -4.15 -16.45
N LEU A 89 4.23 -3.16 -16.74
CA LEU A 89 5.26 -2.68 -15.82
C LEU A 89 4.66 -2.03 -14.56
N VAL A 90 3.53 -1.32 -14.71
CA VAL A 90 2.87 -0.65 -13.60
C VAL A 90 2.35 -1.64 -12.55
N PRO A 91 1.56 -2.68 -12.91
CA PRO A 91 1.20 -3.75 -11.99
C PRO A 91 2.41 -4.45 -11.34
N LEU A 92 3.49 -4.68 -12.08
CA LEU A 92 4.71 -5.28 -11.53
C LEU A 92 5.34 -4.41 -10.44
N LEU A 93 5.41 -3.10 -10.65
CA LEU A 93 5.89 -2.15 -9.64
C LEU A 93 4.99 -2.16 -8.41
N ILE A 94 3.66 -2.21 -8.59
CA ILE A 94 2.70 -2.31 -7.49
C ILE A 94 2.91 -3.60 -6.69
N ILE A 95 3.05 -4.76 -7.37
CA ILE A 95 3.34 -6.05 -6.75
C ILE A 95 4.62 -5.96 -5.92
N PHE A 96 5.70 -5.42 -6.49
CA PHE A 96 6.98 -5.27 -5.80
C PHE A 96 6.87 -4.42 -4.53
N MET A 97 6.14 -3.30 -4.60
CA MET A 97 5.94 -2.42 -3.46
C MET A 97 5.11 -3.09 -2.36
N ILE A 98 4.03 -3.78 -2.71
CA ILE A 98 3.19 -4.52 -1.76
C ILE A 98 4.00 -5.68 -1.13
N TYR A 99 4.79 -6.38 -1.93
CA TYR A 99 5.69 -7.43 -1.46
C TYR A 99 6.65 -6.89 -0.40
N LYS A 100 7.29 -5.75 -0.66
CA LYS A 100 8.16 -5.01 0.26
C LYS A 100 7.44 -4.29 1.40
N ASN A 101 6.14 -4.51 1.61
CA ASN A 101 5.36 -3.88 2.68
C ASN A 101 5.35 -2.34 2.59
N ALA A 102 5.42 -1.77 1.39
CA ALA A 102 5.35 -0.32 1.21
C ALA A 102 3.89 0.14 1.06
N ALA A 103 3.45 1.05 1.93
CA ALA A 103 2.10 1.63 1.90
C ALA A 103 1.73 2.25 0.53
N ASN A 104 2.73 2.83 -0.16
CA ASN A 104 2.55 3.43 -1.48
C ASN A 104 2.09 2.43 -2.55
N GLY A 105 2.41 1.13 -2.41
CA GLY A 105 1.93 0.10 -3.34
C GLY A 105 0.39 -0.03 -3.31
N TYR A 106 -0.18 -0.01 -2.10
CA TYR A 106 -1.64 -0.02 -1.91
C TYR A 106 -2.28 1.27 -2.44
N LEU A 107 -1.62 2.42 -2.25
CA LEU A 107 -2.10 3.70 -2.79
C LEU A 107 -2.15 3.72 -4.31
N LEU A 108 -1.06 3.30 -4.95
CA LEU A 108 -1.03 3.21 -6.42
C LEU A 108 -2.13 2.29 -6.93
N LEU A 109 -2.30 1.12 -6.30
CA LEU A 109 -3.36 0.20 -6.70
C LEU A 109 -4.77 0.81 -6.58
N MET A 110 -5.05 1.58 -5.53
CA MET A 110 -6.32 2.31 -5.41
C MET A 110 -6.48 3.37 -6.50
N VAL A 111 -5.42 4.12 -6.83
CA VAL A 111 -5.45 5.12 -7.91
C VAL A 111 -5.74 4.47 -9.26
N PHE A 112 -5.05 3.37 -9.59
CA PHE A 112 -5.27 2.64 -10.85
C PHE A 112 -6.64 1.97 -10.91
N SER A 113 -7.14 1.46 -9.77
CA SER A 113 -8.49 0.91 -9.69
C SER A 113 -9.55 2.01 -9.89
N GLY A 114 -9.35 3.18 -9.28
CA GLY A 114 -10.22 4.34 -9.49
C GLY A 114 -10.20 4.86 -10.93
N TYR A 115 -9.02 4.89 -11.54
CA TYR A 115 -8.87 5.24 -12.96
C TYR A 115 -9.57 4.24 -13.88
N SER A 116 -9.49 2.93 -13.57
CA SER A 116 -10.21 1.87 -14.29
C SER A 116 -11.73 2.05 -14.22
N ILE A 117 -12.26 2.41 -13.04
CA ILE A 117 -13.67 2.76 -12.87
C ILE A 117 -14.02 3.93 -13.80
N TYR A 118 -13.28 5.04 -13.71
CA TYR A 118 -13.52 6.23 -14.52
C TYR A 118 -13.52 5.92 -16.03
N GLN A 119 -12.55 5.14 -16.51
CA GLN A 119 -12.49 4.73 -17.93
C GLN A 119 -13.65 3.83 -18.35
N SER A 120 -14.23 3.07 -17.41
CA SER A 120 -15.31 2.11 -17.69
C SER A 120 -16.70 2.72 -17.56
N LEU A 121 -16.83 3.91 -16.96
CA LEU A 121 -18.11 4.62 -16.81
C LEU A 121 -18.88 4.80 -18.13
N PRO A 122 -18.26 5.16 -19.28
CA PRO A 122 -18.98 5.28 -20.55
C PRO A 122 -19.64 3.98 -21.02
N TYR A 123 -19.12 2.84 -20.56
CA TYR A 123 -19.57 1.51 -20.96
C TYR A 123 -20.39 0.80 -19.86
N ILE A 124 -20.78 1.50 -18.80
CA ILE A 124 -21.42 0.90 -17.63
C ILE A 124 -22.74 0.17 -17.93
N PHE A 125 -23.45 0.59 -18.97
CA PHE A 125 -24.70 -0.06 -19.41
C PHE A 125 -24.45 -1.32 -20.26
N GLN A 126 -23.20 -1.59 -20.63
CA GLN A 126 -22.79 -2.85 -21.26
C GLN A 126 -22.35 -3.83 -20.16
N LEU A 127 -22.63 -5.12 -20.34
CA LEU A 127 -22.30 -6.16 -19.36
C LEU A 127 -20.81 -6.14 -18.99
N GLU A 128 -19.94 -5.97 -19.98
CA GLU A 128 -18.48 -5.92 -19.78
C GLU A 128 -18.06 -4.70 -18.95
N GLY A 129 -18.61 -3.52 -19.24
CA GLY A 129 -18.31 -2.30 -18.49
C GLY A 129 -18.82 -2.37 -17.05
N LEU A 130 -20.01 -2.93 -16.83
CA LEU A 130 -20.56 -3.15 -15.49
C LEU A 130 -19.66 -4.09 -14.67
N ILE A 131 -19.25 -5.23 -15.26
CA ILE A 131 -18.35 -6.18 -14.61
C ILE A 131 -17.01 -5.51 -14.27
N ASN A 132 -16.45 -4.73 -15.19
CA ASN A 132 -15.17 -4.07 -14.96
C ASN A 132 -15.24 -3.01 -13.84
N VAL A 133 -16.33 -2.22 -13.80
CA VAL A 133 -16.58 -1.26 -12.71
C VAL A 133 -16.71 -1.99 -11.37
N ALA A 134 -17.52 -3.05 -11.31
CA ALA A 134 -17.73 -3.82 -10.09
C ALA A 134 -16.43 -4.44 -9.55
N LEU A 135 -15.64 -5.08 -10.42
CA LEU A 135 -14.35 -5.66 -10.06
C LEU A 135 -13.35 -4.59 -9.62
N SER A 136 -13.29 -3.46 -10.33
CA SER A 136 -12.38 -2.35 -9.99
C SER A 136 -12.74 -1.70 -8.65
N ALA A 137 -14.04 -1.53 -8.36
CA ALA A 137 -14.52 -1.02 -7.09
C ALA A 137 -14.23 -1.99 -5.93
N MET A 138 -14.45 -3.30 -6.16
CA MET A 138 -14.10 -4.34 -5.20
C MET A 138 -12.59 -4.34 -4.89
N PHE A 139 -11.75 -4.21 -5.93
CA PHE A 139 -10.30 -4.11 -5.78
C PHE A 139 -9.87 -2.87 -4.99
N ALA A 140 -10.45 -1.70 -5.29
CA ALA A 140 -10.19 -0.47 -4.57
C ALA A 140 -10.59 -0.61 -3.09
N GLY A 141 -11.78 -1.14 -2.82
CA GLY A 141 -12.29 -1.35 -1.46
C GLY A 141 -11.46 -2.34 -0.65
N PHE A 142 -11.09 -3.48 -1.25
CA PHE A 142 -10.26 -4.47 -0.59
C PHE A 142 -8.83 -3.97 -0.33
N THR A 143 -8.27 -3.23 -1.27
CA THR A 143 -6.95 -2.59 -1.12
C THR A 143 -6.98 -1.52 -0.02
N TYR A 144 -8.04 -0.71 0.03
CA TYR A 144 -8.25 0.27 1.08
C TYR A 144 -8.36 -0.39 2.47
N TYR A 145 -9.15 -1.46 2.57
CA TYR A 145 -9.28 -2.26 3.78
C TYR A 145 -7.93 -2.75 4.29
N LEU A 146 -7.13 -3.36 3.41
CA LEU A 146 -5.79 -3.84 3.77
C LEU A 146 -4.84 -2.71 4.15
N LYS A 147 -4.83 -1.60 3.41
CA LYS A 147 -3.99 -0.45 3.76
C LYS A 147 -4.32 0.07 5.16
N LYS A 148 -5.60 0.25 5.48
CA LYS A 148 -6.03 0.80 6.78
C LYS A 148 -5.65 -0.13 7.94
N ARG A 149 -5.67 -1.45 7.73
CA ARG A 149 -5.31 -2.44 8.75
C ARG A 149 -3.80 -2.62 8.91
N LEU A 150 -3.04 -2.60 7.83
CA LEU A 150 -1.58 -2.76 7.85
C LEU A 150 -0.85 -1.48 8.25
N PHE A 151 -1.43 -0.31 7.95
CA PHE A 151 -0.85 1.00 8.24
C PHE A 151 -1.86 1.89 8.99
N PRO A 152 -2.24 1.53 10.24
CA PRO A 152 -3.24 2.27 11.00
C PRO A 152 -2.84 3.72 11.27
N PHE A 153 -1.53 3.98 11.29
CA PHE A 153 -0.92 5.28 11.52
C PHE A 153 -0.79 6.15 10.26
N GLN A 154 -1.33 5.69 9.13
CA GLN A 154 -1.37 6.45 7.87
C GLN A 154 -2.81 6.57 7.38
N ASN A 155 -3.29 7.81 7.30
CA ASN A 155 -4.44 8.15 6.47
C ASN A 155 -4.14 7.84 4.99
N LEU A 156 -5.15 7.96 4.12
CA LEU A 156 -5.02 7.64 2.70
C LEU A 156 -3.77 8.30 2.08
N PHE A 157 -3.55 9.60 2.29
CA PHE A 157 -2.44 10.34 1.66
C PHE A 157 -1.42 10.93 2.65
N HIS A 158 -1.67 10.86 3.96
CA HIS A 158 -0.87 11.51 4.98
C HIS A 158 -0.67 10.62 6.20
N THR A 159 0.39 10.84 6.97
CA THR A 159 0.52 10.27 8.32
C THR A 159 -0.64 10.77 9.18
N ALA A 160 -1.28 9.89 9.95
CA ALA A 160 -2.31 10.32 10.88
C ALA A 160 -1.67 11.29 11.90
N ILE A 161 -2.30 12.42 12.14
CA ILE A 161 -1.89 13.39 13.15
C ILE A 161 -3.02 13.37 14.18
N THR A 162 -2.71 13.19 15.47
CA THR A 162 -3.77 13.29 16.49
C THR A 162 -4.32 14.72 16.50
N GLY A 163 -5.57 14.91 16.96
CA GLY A 163 -6.27 16.21 16.91
C GLY A 163 -5.57 17.39 17.63
N ARG A 164 -4.45 17.14 18.30
CA ARG A 164 -3.61 18.16 18.96
C ARG A 164 -2.30 18.47 18.23
N GLY A 165 -2.11 17.99 17.00
CA GLY A 165 -0.87 18.22 16.24
C GLY A 165 0.32 17.36 16.70
N HIS A 166 0.10 16.42 17.61
CA HIS A 166 1.13 15.54 18.15
C HIS A 166 1.30 14.26 17.32
N TYR A 167 2.53 13.77 17.32
CA TYR A 167 2.89 12.52 16.67
C TYR A 167 2.33 11.33 17.46
N ILE A 168 1.85 10.31 16.76
CA ILE A 168 0.93 9.27 17.25
C ILE A 168 1.49 8.46 18.44
N TYR A 169 2.79 8.50 18.68
CA TYR A 169 3.47 7.77 19.75
C TYR A 169 3.53 8.53 21.09
N GLN A 170 3.09 9.79 21.15
CA GLN A 170 3.20 10.62 22.35
C GLN A 170 2.10 10.38 23.41
N GLN A 171 1.14 9.48 23.15
CA GLN A 171 -0.09 9.35 23.96
C GLN A 171 -0.32 8.01 24.67
N VAL A 172 0.60 7.04 24.60
CA VAL A 172 0.32 5.72 25.20
C VAL A 172 0.60 5.64 26.72
N GLU A 173 1.39 6.56 27.32
CA GLU A 173 1.79 6.42 28.73
C GLU A 173 1.38 7.55 29.68
N LYS A 174 0.73 8.62 29.21
CA LYS A 174 0.42 9.76 30.10
C LYS A 174 -0.96 9.76 30.76
N SER A 175 -1.80 8.74 30.55
CA SER A 175 -3.13 8.67 31.20
C SER A 175 -3.20 7.80 32.46
N ASP A 176 -2.18 7.00 32.77
CA ASP A 176 -2.29 6.02 33.88
C ASP A 176 -1.58 6.47 35.17
N ASN A 177 -1.11 7.72 35.24
CA ASN A 177 -0.45 8.29 36.43
C ASN A 177 -1.06 9.61 36.91
N ALA A 178 -2.33 9.85 36.63
CA ALA A 178 -3.07 11.00 37.14
C ALA A 178 -4.33 10.54 37.87
N ASP A 179 -4.16 9.68 38.86
CA ASP A 179 -5.10 9.49 39.98
C ASP A 179 -4.34 8.77 41.11
N ASN A 180 -3.57 9.54 41.88
CA ASN A 180 -3.13 9.23 43.25
C ASN A 180 -3.54 10.40 44.14
#